data_AF-A0A655AJC5-F1
#
_entry.id   AF-A0A655AJC5-F1
#
_cell.length_a   1.000
_cell.length_b   1.000
_cell.length_c   1.000
_cell.angle_alpha   90.00
_cell.angle_beta   90.00
_cell.angle_gamma   90.00
#
_symmetry.space_group_name_H-M   'P 1'
#
loop_
_entity.id
_entity.type
_entity.pdbx_description
1 polymer ?
#
loop_
_entity_poly.entity_id
_entity_poly.type
_entity_poly.pdbx_seq_one_letter_code
_entity_poly.pdbx_strand_id
1 'polypeptide(L)'
;MAGSVVGLAPSTLKLARAALLEQQLTLPFAAPHSMFNVKVGGARRCAAQSWSLDRIKSVKQAAGVTVNDAVLAMCAGALRYYLIERNALPDRPLIAMVPVSLRSKEDADAGGNLVGSVLCNLATHVDDPAQRIQTISASMDGNKKVLSELPQLQVLALSALNMAPLTLAGVPGFLSAVPPPFNIVISNVPGPVDPLYYGTARLDGSYPLSNIPDGQALNITLVNNAGNLDFGLVGCRRSVPHLQRLLAHLESSLKDLEQAVGI
;
A
#
# COMPACT_ATOMS: atom_id res chain seq x y z
N MET A 1 -30.45 22.32 28.36
CA MET A 1 -29.64 23.13 27.42
C MET A 1 -29.22 22.22 26.27
N ALA A 2 -30.15 22.02 25.33
CA ALA A 2 -29.94 21.29 24.08
C ALA A 2 -29.81 22.35 22.96
N GLY A 3 -28.80 22.21 22.12
CA GLY A 3 -28.37 23.17 21.11
C GLY A 3 -26.84 23.18 21.13
N SER A 4 -26.10 22.82 20.10
CA SER A 4 -26.35 22.94 18.66
C SER A 4 -25.37 22.01 17.93
N VAL A 5 -25.88 20.97 17.26
CA VAL A 5 -25.06 20.06 16.40
C VAL A 5 -25.41 20.26 14.91
N VAL A 6 -26.31 21.19 14.59
CA VAL A 6 -26.74 21.46 13.22
C VAL A 6 -25.95 22.65 12.69
N GLY A 7 -24.85 22.40 11.96
CA GLY A 7 -24.14 23.49 11.27
C GLY A 7 -22.87 23.16 10.48
N LEU A 8 -22.20 22.03 10.73
CA LEU A 8 -20.87 21.78 10.15
C LEU A 8 -20.84 20.85 8.93
N ALA A 9 -21.98 20.34 8.43
CA ALA A 9 -21.98 19.20 7.50
C ALA A 9 -21.70 19.51 6.01
N PRO A 10 -22.21 20.59 5.37
CA PRO A 10 -22.05 20.75 3.92
C PRO A 10 -20.77 21.51 3.49
N SER A 11 -20.32 22.46 4.31
CA SER A 11 -19.22 23.38 3.96
C SER A 11 -17.85 22.76 4.19
N THR A 12 -17.65 22.04 5.29
CA THR A 12 -16.40 21.32 5.58
C THR A 12 -16.17 20.17 4.60
N LEU A 13 -17.23 19.44 4.21
CA LEU A 13 -17.15 18.38 3.21
C LEU A 13 -16.82 18.93 1.82
N LYS A 14 -17.37 20.09 1.45
CA LYS A 14 -17.03 20.79 0.20
C LYS A 14 -15.62 21.35 0.21
N LEU A 15 -15.15 21.90 1.34
CA LEU A 15 -13.79 22.42 1.49
C LEU A 15 -12.77 21.28 1.50
N ALA A 16 -13.04 20.19 2.20
CA ALA A 16 -12.22 18.99 2.13
C ALA A 16 -12.18 18.43 0.71
N ARG A 17 -13.34 18.31 0.04
CA ARG A 17 -13.41 17.84 -1.35
C ARG A 17 -12.71 18.79 -2.33
N ALA A 18 -12.82 20.11 -2.14
CA ALA A 18 -12.16 21.11 -2.97
C ALA A 18 -10.64 21.09 -2.74
N ALA A 19 -10.17 21.03 -1.49
CA ALA A 19 -8.74 20.86 -1.17
C ALA A 19 -8.18 19.53 -1.71
N LEU A 20 -8.97 18.44 -1.63
CA LEU A 20 -8.62 17.15 -2.22
C LEU A 20 -8.54 17.18 -3.75
N LEU A 21 -9.45 17.93 -4.41
CA LEU A 21 -9.47 18.09 -5.86
C LEU A 21 -8.40 19.06 -6.38
N GLU A 22 -8.17 20.18 -5.69
CA GLU A 22 -7.16 21.20 -6.04
C GLU A 22 -5.73 20.68 -5.86
N GLN A 23 -5.50 19.73 -4.94
CA GLN A 23 -4.18 19.14 -4.69
C GLN A 23 -3.92 17.81 -5.41
N GLN A 24 -4.76 17.43 -6.40
CA GLN A 24 -4.62 16.18 -7.15
C GLN A 24 -4.52 14.91 -6.27
N LEU A 25 -5.19 14.91 -5.11
CA LEU A 25 -5.13 13.78 -4.21
C LEU A 25 -5.89 12.59 -4.80
N THR A 26 -5.38 11.39 -4.52
CA THR A 26 -6.11 10.17 -4.82
C THR A 26 -7.32 10.11 -3.90
N LEU A 27 -8.49 10.41 -4.45
CA LEU A 27 -9.74 10.41 -3.70
C LEU A 27 -10.06 9.01 -3.18
N PRO A 28 -10.59 8.87 -1.94
CA PRO A 28 -11.20 7.62 -1.52
C PRO A 28 -12.33 7.24 -2.51
N PHE A 29 -12.49 5.94 -2.78
CA PHE A 29 -13.41 5.37 -3.78
C PHE A 29 -13.04 5.62 -5.25
N ALA A 30 -11.84 6.13 -5.53
CA ALA A 30 -11.34 6.23 -6.89
C ALA A 30 -10.66 4.96 -7.41
N ALA A 31 -10.60 3.87 -6.63
CA ALA A 31 -9.95 2.65 -7.09
C ALA A 31 -10.81 1.91 -8.14
N PRO A 32 -10.22 1.32 -9.20
CA PRO A 32 -10.96 0.47 -10.13
C PRO A 32 -11.43 -0.81 -9.47
N HIS A 33 -12.53 -1.39 -9.94
CA HIS A 33 -12.81 -2.79 -9.64
C HIS A 33 -11.70 -3.66 -10.22
N SER A 34 -11.22 -4.61 -9.42
CA SER A 34 -10.17 -5.53 -9.82
C SER A 34 -10.43 -6.92 -9.23
N MET A 35 -9.70 -7.93 -9.72
CA MET A 35 -9.72 -9.27 -9.13
C MET A 35 -9.28 -9.30 -7.65
N PHE A 36 -8.68 -8.23 -7.13
CA PHE A 36 -8.31 -8.10 -5.73
C PHE A 36 -9.47 -7.64 -4.84
N ASN A 37 -10.55 -7.08 -5.39
CA ASN A 37 -11.64 -6.50 -4.60
C ASN A 37 -12.90 -7.37 -4.59
N VAL A 38 -12.72 -8.65 -4.30
CA VAL A 38 -13.79 -9.66 -4.33
C VAL A 38 -13.96 -10.32 -2.97
N LYS A 39 -15.08 -11.03 -2.79
CA LYS A 39 -15.29 -11.91 -1.63
C LYS A 39 -14.23 -13.01 -1.61
N VAL A 40 -13.57 -13.20 -0.47
CA VAL A 40 -12.49 -14.19 -0.31
C VAL A 40 -13.03 -15.48 0.30
N GLY A 41 -12.54 -16.62 -0.16
CA GLY A 41 -12.80 -17.92 0.49
C GLY A 41 -11.91 -18.12 1.73
N GLY A 42 -12.00 -19.25 2.43
CA GLY A 42 -11.15 -19.56 3.59
C GLY A 42 -9.70 -19.95 3.25
N ALA A 43 -9.44 -20.49 2.06
CA ALA A 43 -8.11 -20.97 1.68
C ALA A 43 -7.14 -19.82 1.35
N ARG A 44 -5.97 -19.82 1.99
CA ARG A 44 -4.86 -18.88 1.73
C ARG A 44 -3.78 -19.53 0.87
N ARG A 45 -3.04 -18.70 0.14
CA ARG A 45 -1.69 -18.97 -0.36
C ARG A 45 -0.78 -17.92 0.22
N CYS A 46 0.43 -18.34 0.60
CA CYS A 46 1.48 -17.46 1.07
C CYS A 46 2.69 -17.63 0.16
N ALA A 47 3.39 -16.53 -0.12
CA ALA A 47 4.64 -16.51 -0.86
C ALA A 47 5.56 -15.50 -0.18
N ALA A 48 6.85 -15.78 -0.11
CA ALA A 48 7.80 -14.93 0.58
C ALA A 48 9.18 -14.99 -0.08
N GLN A 49 9.92 -13.89 -0.03
CA GLN A 49 11.27 -13.76 -0.56
C GLN A 49 11.93 -12.50 0.02
N SER A 50 13.25 -12.53 0.15
CA SER A 50 14.08 -11.39 0.55
C SER A 50 14.72 -10.71 -0.67
N TRP A 51 14.86 -9.39 -0.60
CA TRP A 51 15.68 -8.61 -1.54
C TRP A 51 16.73 -7.81 -0.78
N SER A 52 17.87 -7.59 -1.41
CA SER A 52 18.91 -6.72 -0.87
C SER A 52 18.37 -5.31 -0.69
N LEU A 53 18.47 -4.78 0.53
CA LEU A 53 18.09 -3.41 0.83
C LEU A 53 18.98 -2.41 0.07
N ASP A 54 20.22 -2.78 -0.22
CA ASP A 54 21.15 -1.93 -0.96
C ASP A 54 20.73 -1.75 -2.42
N ARG A 55 20.24 -2.80 -3.10
CA ARG A 55 19.64 -2.66 -4.44
C ARG A 55 18.50 -1.65 -4.45
N ILE A 56 17.60 -1.74 -3.48
CA ILE A 56 16.46 -0.83 -3.34
C ILE A 56 16.93 0.60 -3.03
N LYS A 57 17.95 0.76 -2.17
CA LYS A 57 18.56 2.06 -1.88
C LYS A 57 19.26 2.67 -3.09
N SER A 58 19.88 1.86 -3.94
CA SER A 58 20.49 2.33 -5.19
C SER A 58 19.43 2.84 -6.17
N VAL A 59 18.32 2.11 -6.36
CA VAL A 59 17.18 2.59 -7.16
C VAL A 59 16.64 3.90 -6.59
N LYS A 60 16.42 3.95 -5.28
CA LYS A 60 16.00 5.18 -4.58
C LYS A 60 16.92 6.36 -4.92
N GLN A 61 18.23 6.16 -4.77
CA GLN A 61 19.22 7.23 -4.95
C GLN A 61 19.25 7.71 -6.40
N ALA A 62 19.26 6.79 -7.36
CA ALA A 62 19.30 7.12 -8.78
C ALA A 62 17.99 7.78 -9.26
N ALA A 63 16.84 7.37 -8.73
CA ALA A 63 15.54 7.98 -9.04
C ALA A 63 15.25 9.28 -8.28
N GLY A 64 16.00 9.60 -7.22
CA GLY A 64 15.74 10.78 -6.38
C GLY A 64 14.47 10.67 -5.53
N VAL A 65 14.07 9.47 -5.11
CA VAL A 65 12.82 9.21 -4.37
C VAL A 65 13.10 8.67 -2.95
N THR A 66 12.07 8.21 -2.21
CA THR A 66 12.27 7.53 -0.91
C THR A 66 12.36 6.00 -1.06
N VAL A 67 12.87 5.29 -0.05
CA VAL A 67 12.91 3.80 -0.07
C VAL A 67 11.50 3.23 -0.26
N ASN A 68 10.52 3.83 0.41
CA ASN A 68 9.13 3.39 0.31
C ASN A 68 8.57 3.57 -1.10
N ASP A 69 8.97 4.62 -1.82
CA ASP A 69 8.52 4.85 -3.20
C ASP A 69 9.13 3.81 -4.14
N ALA A 70 10.41 3.47 -3.98
CA ALA A 70 11.06 2.40 -4.74
C ALA A 70 10.40 1.03 -4.50
N VAL A 71 10.06 0.72 -3.24
CA VAL A 71 9.33 -0.50 -2.87
C VAL A 71 7.92 -0.52 -3.47
N LEU A 72 7.18 0.60 -3.40
CA LEU A 72 5.86 0.71 -4.02
C LEU A 72 5.92 0.57 -5.54
N ALA A 73 6.96 1.13 -6.18
CA ALA A 73 7.18 0.99 -7.62
C ALA A 73 7.51 -0.44 -8.04
N MET A 74 8.31 -1.15 -7.24
CA MET A 74 8.60 -2.58 -7.41
C MET A 74 7.32 -3.42 -7.28
N CYS A 75 6.50 -3.16 -6.26
CA CYS A 75 5.18 -3.78 -6.12
C CYS A 75 4.25 -3.45 -7.29
N ALA A 76 4.23 -2.19 -7.75
CA ALA A 76 3.37 -1.75 -8.84
C ALA A 76 3.69 -2.44 -10.17
N GLY A 77 4.98 -2.54 -10.54
CA GLY A 77 5.38 -3.28 -11.73
C GLY A 77 5.06 -4.77 -11.61
N ALA A 78 5.27 -5.35 -10.42
CA ALA A 78 4.93 -6.76 -10.19
C ALA A 78 3.43 -7.05 -10.33
N LEU A 79 2.59 -6.19 -9.75
CA LEU A 79 1.13 -6.27 -9.86
C LEU A 79 0.67 -6.05 -11.30
N ARG A 80 1.30 -5.12 -12.03
CA ARG A 80 1.03 -4.89 -13.45
C ARG A 80 1.31 -6.15 -14.26
N TYR A 81 2.49 -6.76 -14.14
CA TYR A 81 2.82 -8.01 -14.83
C TYR A 81 1.85 -9.13 -14.49
N TYR A 82 1.56 -9.32 -13.21
CA TYR A 82 0.61 -10.34 -12.78
C TYR A 82 -0.78 -10.11 -13.38
N LEU A 83 -1.29 -8.88 -13.35
CA LEU A 83 -2.61 -8.57 -13.89
C LEU A 83 -2.68 -8.69 -15.42
N ILE A 84 -1.62 -8.35 -16.14
CA ILE A 84 -1.50 -8.59 -17.59
C ILE A 84 -1.55 -10.09 -17.88
N GLU A 85 -0.79 -10.92 -17.17
CA GLU A 85 -0.82 -12.38 -17.31
C GLU A 85 -2.21 -12.98 -17.04
N ARG A 86 -3.04 -12.28 -16.25
CA ARG A 86 -4.41 -12.67 -15.95
C ARG A 86 -5.45 -12.09 -16.90
N ASN A 87 -5.05 -11.28 -17.87
CA ASN A 87 -5.97 -10.48 -18.70
C ASN A 87 -6.95 -9.67 -17.83
N ALA A 88 -6.43 -9.09 -16.74
CA ALA A 88 -7.22 -8.46 -15.68
C ALA A 88 -6.66 -7.10 -15.23
N LEU A 89 -5.72 -6.51 -16.00
CA LEU A 89 -5.21 -5.17 -15.73
C LEU A 89 -6.30 -4.13 -16.05
N PRO A 90 -6.75 -3.31 -15.08
CA PRO A 90 -7.69 -2.23 -15.36
C PRO A 90 -7.01 -1.08 -16.13
N ASP A 91 -7.79 -0.32 -16.91
CA ASP A 91 -7.31 0.89 -17.61
C ASP A 91 -6.87 1.99 -16.64
N ARG A 92 -7.47 2.02 -15.44
CA ARG A 92 -7.15 2.97 -14.37
C ARG A 92 -6.11 2.36 -13.42
N PRO A 93 -5.25 3.17 -12.78
CA PRO A 93 -4.26 2.65 -11.84
C PRO A 93 -4.90 1.93 -10.67
N LEU A 94 -4.22 0.90 -10.17
CA LEU A 94 -4.48 0.39 -8.83
C LEU A 94 -4.14 1.46 -7.78
N ILE A 95 -4.92 1.49 -6.71
CA ILE A 95 -4.68 2.31 -5.53
C ILE A 95 -4.26 1.42 -4.37
N ALA A 96 -3.11 1.71 -3.76
CA ALA A 96 -2.65 1.03 -2.55
C ALA A 96 -3.00 1.84 -1.31
N MET A 97 -3.51 1.17 -0.27
CA MET A 97 -3.49 1.73 1.07
C MET A 97 -2.13 1.42 1.70
N VAL A 98 -1.42 2.48 2.10
CA VAL A 98 -0.10 2.40 2.72
C VAL A 98 -0.19 2.93 4.14
N PRO A 99 -0.05 2.08 5.17
CA PRO A 99 0.00 2.54 6.56
C PRO A 99 1.21 3.45 6.79
N VAL A 100 1.02 4.54 7.54
CA VAL A 100 2.08 5.47 7.92
C VAL A 100 2.07 5.70 9.42
N SER A 101 3.25 5.74 10.03
CA SER A 101 3.38 6.08 11.45
C SER A 101 3.00 7.55 11.66
N LEU A 102 2.15 7.81 12.64
CA LEU A 102 1.81 9.18 13.08
C LEU A 102 2.56 9.58 14.35
N ARG A 103 3.47 8.73 14.84
CA ARG A 103 4.23 9.02 16.06
C ARG A 103 5.21 10.16 15.79
N SER A 104 5.23 11.12 16.70
CA SER A 104 6.34 12.07 16.81
C SER A 104 7.59 11.34 17.33
N LYS A 105 8.77 11.97 17.22
CA LYS A 105 10.00 11.43 17.83
C LYS A 105 9.91 11.33 19.36
N GLU A 106 9.08 12.15 19.98
CA GLU A 106 8.88 12.21 21.43
C GLU A 106 7.96 11.08 21.93
N ASP A 107 7.11 10.52 21.07
CA ASP A 107 6.15 9.45 21.40
C ASP A 107 6.66 8.03 21.06
N ALA A 108 7.93 7.88 20.65
CA ALA A 108 8.46 6.60 20.18
C ALA A 108 8.33 5.48 21.23
N ASP A 109 8.46 5.83 22.51
CA ASP A 109 8.47 4.92 23.66
C ASP A 109 7.10 4.79 24.36
N ALA A 110 6.08 5.56 23.96
CA ALA A 110 4.81 5.67 24.69
C ALA A 110 3.86 4.46 24.52
N GLY A 111 4.16 3.51 23.63
CA GLY A 111 3.28 2.37 23.32
C GLY A 111 1.99 2.78 22.59
N GLY A 112 1.28 1.80 21.98
CA GLY A 112 -0.01 2.01 21.30
C GLY A 112 0.04 2.15 19.76
N ASN A 113 -1.04 1.77 19.07
CA ASN A 113 -1.13 1.83 17.60
C ASN A 113 -1.57 3.22 17.13
N LEU A 114 -0.62 4.10 16.83
CA LEU A 114 -0.85 5.41 16.20
C LEU A 114 -0.44 5.37 14.74
N VAL A 115 -1.26 4.69 13.94
CA VAL A 115 -1.00 4.41 12.53
C VAL A 115 -2.11 5.01 11.68
N GLY A 116 -1.74 5.94 10.81
CA GLY A 116 -2.61 6.48 9.76
C GLY A 116 -2.45 5.69 8.47
N SER A 117 -3.15 6.13 7.42
CA SER A 117 -3.05 5.54 6.09
C SER A 117 -3.07 6.59 5.00
N VAL A 118 -2.26 6.39 3.96
CA VAL A 118 -2.32 7.15 2.71
C VAL A 118 -2.80 6.26 1.57
N LEU A 119 -3.49 6.85 0.59
CA LEU A 119 -3.90 6.17 -0.64
C LEU A 119 -2.95 6.53 -1.77
N CYS A 120 -2.10 5.60 -2.16
CA CYS A 120 -1.10 5.78 -3.21
C CYS A 120 -1.64 5.32 -4.55
N ASN A 121 -1.56 6.19 -5.57
CA ASN A 121 -1.68 5.77 -6.96
C ASN A 121 -0.45 4.95 -7.35
N LEU A 122 -0.65 3.66 -7.67
CA LEU A 122 0.45 2.76 -8.06
C LEU A 122 0.88 2.91 -9.53
N ALA A 123 0.21 3.78 -10.30
CA ALA A 123 0.53 4.01 -11.71
C ALA A 123 0.65 2.71 -12.54
N THR A 124 -0.17 1.69 -12.23
CA THR A 124 -0.11 0.38 -12.91
C THR A 124 -0.52 0.42 -14.38
N HIS A 125 -1.15 1.50 -14.83
CA HIS A 125 -1.47 1.78 -16.22
C HIS A 125 -0.27 2.34 -17.00
N VAL A 126 0.79 2.78 -16.31
CA VAL A 126 2.02 3.32 -16.91
C VAL A 126 3.01 2.18 -17.17
N ASP A 127 3.40 2.04 -18.43
CA ASP A 127 4.31 1.01 -18.92
C ASP A 127 5.75 1.29 -18.51
N ASP A 128 6.23 2.53 -18.73
CA ASP A 128 7.59 2.96 -18.42
C ASP A 128 7.89 2.93 -16.91
N PRO A 129 8.86 2.12 -16.44
CA PRO A 129 9.27 2.07 -15.04
C PRO A 129 9.76 3.42 -14.48
N ALA A 130 10.47 4.24 -15.27
CA ALA A 130 10.95 5.54 -14.83
C ALA A 130 9.80 6.52 -14.58
N GLN A 131 8.85 6.61 -15.51
CA GLN A 131 7.64 7.41 -15.31
C GLN A 131 6.78 6.88 -14.14
N ARG A 132 6.69 5.55 -13.99
CA ARG A 132 5.91 4.91 -12.92
C ARG A 132 6.44 5.26 -11.53
N ILE A 133 7.75 5.15 -11.28
CA ILE A 133 8.33 5.47 -9.96
C ILE A 133 8.16 6.95 -9.60
N GLN A 134 8.29 7.86 -10.57
CA GLN A 134 8.08 9.29 -10.34
C GLN A 134 6.61 9.60 -10.02
N THR A 135 5.67 8.98 -10.74
CA THR A 135 4.23 9.15 -10.48
C THR A 135 3.84 8.67 -9.08
N ILE A 136 4.40 7.52 -8.66
CA ILE A 136 4.19 6.97 -7.32
C ILE A 136 4.78 7.89 -6.25
N SER A 137 6.00 8.37 -6.45
CA SER A 137 6.66 9.28 -5.49
C SER A 137 5.88 10.59 -5.34
N ALA A 138 5.44 11.20 -6.46
CA ALA A 138 4.59 12.40 -6.44
C ALA A 138 3.25 12.15 -5.71
N SER A 139 2.62 10.99 -5.94
CA SER A 139 1.39 10.60 -5.23
C SER A 139 1.63 10.46 -3.72
N MET A 140 2.72 9.81 -3.31
CA MET A 140 3.05 9.65 -1.89
C MET A 140 3.36 10.99 -1.22
N ASP A 141 4.12 11.85 -1.89
CA ASP A 141 4.54 13.14 -1.33
C ASP A 141 3.36 14.10 -1.15
N GLY A 142 2.48 14.20 -2.17
CA GLY A 142 1.24 14.98 -2.08
C GLY A 142 0.33 14.52 -0.94
N ASN A 143 0.10 13.20 -0.81
CA ASN A 143 -0.72 12.66 0.27
C ASN A 143 -0.08 12.87 1.65
N LYS A 144 1.23 12.67 1.79
CA LYS A 144 1.93 12.88 3.06
C LYS A 144 1.88 14.35 3.50
N LYS A 145 2.02 15.28 2.56
CA LYS A 145 1.90 16.72 2.85
C LYS A 145 0.53 17.04 3.46
N VAL A 146 -0.55 16.54 2.86
CA VAL A 146 -1.90 16.73 3.41
C VAL A 146 -2.05 16.11 4.78
N LEU A 147 -1.58 14.89 4.98
CA LEU A 147 -1.64 14.25 6.30
C LEU A 147 -0.84 15.04 7.36
N SER A 148 0.28 15.65 6.98
CA SER A 148 1.11 16.45 7.90
C SER A 148 0.46 17.76 8.34
N GLU A 149 -0.49 18.28 7.57
CA GLU A 149 -1.24 19.50 7.88
C GLU A 149 -2.50 19.21 8.74
N LEU A 150 -2.89 17.94 8.87
CA LEU A 150 -4.08 17.53 9.62
C LEU A 150 -3.76 17.20 11.08
N PRO A 151 -4.61 17.61 12.04
CA PRO A 151 -4.56 17.10 13.41
C PRO A 151 -4.65 15.57 13.44
N GLN A 152 -3.92 14.94 14.35
CA GLN A 152 -3.82 13.47 14.46
C GLN A 152 -5.18 12.75 14.49
N LEU A 153 -6.16 13.29 15.22
CA LEU A 153 -7.51 12.71 15.28
C LEU A 153 -8.20 12.71 13.90
N GLN A 154 -7.95 13.72 13.07
CA GLN A 154 -8.50 13.81 11.72
C GLN A 154 -7.84 12.79 10.79
N VAL A 155 -6.52 12.55 10.94
CA VAL A 155 -5.82 11.50 10.19
C VAL A 155 -6.36 10.11 10.56
N LEU A 156 -6.61 9.86 11.85
CA LEU A 156 -7.24 8.62 12.31
C LEU A 156 -8.67 8.47 11.77
N ALA A 157 -9.47 9.54 11.79
CA ALA A 157 -10.82 9.54 11.24
C ALA A 157 -10.83 9.28 9.73
N LEU A 158 -9.92 9.91 8.97
CA LEU A 158 -9.76 9.67 7.54
C LEU A 158 -9.35 8.22 7.25
N SER A 159 -8.43 7.67 8.04
CA SER A 159 -8.00 6.28 7.92
C SER A 159 -9.13 5.30 8.21
N ALA A 160 -9.94 5.58 9.23
CA ALA A 160 -11.15 4.81 9.52
C ALA A 160 -12.17 4.89 8.37
N LEU A 161 -12.35 6.07 7.75
CA LEU A 161 -13.24 6.25 6.60
C LEU A 161 -12.79 5.43 5.39
N ASN A 162 -11.49 5.33 5.13
CA ASN A 162 -10.95 4.49 4.05
C ASN A 162 -11.24 2.99 4.28
N MET A 163 -11.29 2.54 5.54
CA MET A 163 -11.54 1.15 5.90
C MET A 163 -13.02 0.82 6.09
N ALA A 164 -13.86 1.80 6.39
CA ALA A 164 -15.29 1.62 6.70
C ALA A 164 -16.06 0.80 5.66
N PRO A 165 -15.86 0.98 4.33
CA PRO A 165 -16.56 0.18 3.32
C PRO A 165 -16.28 -1.33 3.43
N LEU A 166 -15.12 -1.74 3.93
CA LEU A 166 -14.78 -3.15 4.08
C LEU A 166 -15.63 -3.85 5.15
N THR A 167 -16.21 -3.09 6.09
CA THR A 167 -17.15 -3.65 7.09
C THR A 167 -18.49 -4.07 6.46
N LEU A 168 -18.83 -3.47 5.31
CA LEU A 168 -20.03 -3.79 4.53
C LEU A 168 -19.79 -4.86 3.47
N ALA A 169 -18.57 -5.41 3.38
CA ALA A 169 -18.21 -6.42 2.37
C ALA A 169 -19.03 -7.72 2.47
N GLY A 170 -19.63 -7.99 3.63
CA GLY A 170 -20.55 -9.11 3.83
C GLY A 170 -21.96 -8.89 3.28
N VAL A 171 -22.34 -7.64 2.96
CA VAL A 171 -23.64 -7.29 2.39
C VAL A 171 -23.70 -7.79 0.93
N PRO A 172 -24.70 -8.60 0.56
CA PRO A 172 -24.82 -9.12 -0.81
C PRO A 172 -24.81 -8.00 -1.86
N GLY A 173 -23.97 -8.14 -2.89
CA GLY A 173 -23.85 -7.19 -3.99
C GLY A 173 -23.00 -5.94 -3.72
N PHE A 174 -22.64 -5.65 -2.46
CA PHE A 174 -21.93 -4.41 -2.10
C PHE A 174 -20.59 -4.26 -2.83
N LEU A 175 -19.73 -5.28 -2.80
CA LEU A 175 -18.41 -5.27 -3.44
C LEU A 175 -18.46 -5.11 -4.97
N SER A 176 -19.59 -5.45 -5.59
CA SER A 176 -19.79 -5.31 -7.04
C SER A 176 -20.42 -3.97 -7.43
N ALA A 177 -21.19 -3.35 -6.54
CA ALA A 177 -21.93 -2.12 -6.82
C ALA A 177 -21.15 -0.85 -6.44
N VAL A 178 -20.27 -0.94 -5.45
CA VAL A 178 -19.53 0.21 -4.90
C VAL A 178 -18.06 0.09 -5.28
N PRO A 179 -17.45 1.13 -5.90
CA PRO A 179 -16.02 1.16 -6.14
C PRO A 179 -15.23 0.92 -4.84
N PRO A 180 -14.18 0.09 -4.87
CA PRO A 180 -13.39 -0.15 -3.67
C PRO A 180 -12.70 1.14 -3.19
N PRO A 181 -12.48 1.32 -1.88
CA PRO A 181 -11.70 2.46 -1.38
C PRO A 181 -10.23 2.38 -1.82
N PHE A 182 -9.69 1.16 -1.96
CA PHE A 182 -8.36 0.83 -2.46
C PHE A 182 -8.31 -0.63 -2.94
N ASN A 183 -7.35 -0.97 -3.80
CA ASN A 183 -7.22 -2.30 -4.38
C ASN A 183 -6.42 -3.28 -3.52
N ILE A 184 -5.42 -2.76 -2.81
CA ILE A 184 -4.44 -3.57 -2.12
C ILE A 184 -3.87 -2.82 -0.91
N VAL A 185 -3.49 -3.55 0.12
CA VAL A 185 -2.67 -3.02 1.21
C VAL A 185 -1.21 -3.38 0.96
N ILE A 186 -0.34 -2.38 0.99
CA ILE A 186 1.11 -2.55 0.97
C ILE A 186 1.67 -1.92 2.25
N SER A 187 2.17 -2.75 3.16
CA SER A 187 2.62 -2.32 4.48
C SER A 187 4.12 -2.51 4.63
N ASN A 188 4.82 -1.44 5.04
CA ASN A 188 6.23 -1.47 5.37
C ASN A 188 6.42 -1.30 6.88
N VAL A 189 6.73 -2.41 7.56
CA VAL A 189 6.90 -2.43 9.00
C VAL A 189 8.37 -2.22 9.33
N PRO A 190 8.72 -1.28 10.21
CA PRO A 190 10.09 -1.16 10.71
C PRO A 190 10.56 -2.47 11.31
N GLY A 191 11.75 -2.91 10.90
CA GLY A 191 12.39 -4.12 11.41
C GLY A 191 13.81 -3.84 11.89
N PRO A 192 14.49 -4.85 12.47
CA PRO A 192 15.85 -4.71 12.96
C PRO A 192 16.82 -4.30 11.84
N VAL A 193 17.70 -3.34 12.14
CA VAL A 193 18.79 -2.91 11.25
C VAL A 193 20.05 -3.76 11.41
N ASP A 194 20.22 -4.38 12.57
CA ASP A 194 21.33 -5.29 12.87
C ASP A 194 20.88 -6.76 12.76
N PRO A 195 21.77 -7.69 12.38
CA PRO A 195 21.46 -9.12 12.37
C PRO A 195 21.02 -9.61 13.75
N LEU A 196 19.88 -10.30 13.80
CA LEU A 196 19.37 -10.93 15.03
C LEU A 196 19.78 -12.40 15.13
N TYR A 197 19.85 -12.90 16.36
CA TYR A 197 20.20 -14.28 16.67
C TYR A 197 19.29 -14.85 17.76
N TYR A 198 19.01 -16.15 17.69
CA TYR A 198 18.47 -16.93 18.79
C TYR A 198 19.55 -17.90 19.27
N GLY A 199 20.24 -17.53 20.35
CA GLY A 199 21.49 -18.20 20.75
C GLY A 199 22.56 -18.00 19.67
N THR A 200 23.03 -19.10 19.06
CA THR A 200 24.00 -19.07 17.94
C THR A 200 23.35 -19.11 16.56
N ALA A 201 22.02 -19.27 16.47
CA ALA A 201 21.31 -19.34 15.19
C ALA A 201 20.97 -17.93 14.68
N ARG A 202 21.45 -17.56 13.50
CA ARG A 202 21.14 -16.28 12.86
C ARG A 202 19.72 -16.27 12.28
N LEU A 203 19.02 -15.15 12.43
CA LEU A 203 17.74 -14.92 11.75
C LEU A 203 17.98 -14.59 10.27
N ASP A 204 17.82 -15.57 9.39
CA ASP A 204 18.01 -15.38 7.95
C ASP A 204 16.84 -14.68 7.25
N GLY A 205 15.64 -14.71 7.82
CA GLY A 205 14.46 -14.07 7.25
C GLY A 205 13.28 -13.96 8.23
N SER A 206 12.52 -12.88 8.12
CA SER A 206 11.29 -12.60 8.86
C SER A 206 10.18 -12.21 7.88
N TYR A 207 9.26 -13.13 7.58
CA TYR A 207 8.26 -12.93 6.53
C TYR A 207 6.86 -12.74 7.12
N PRO A 208 6.33 -11.50 7.18
CA PRO A 208 5.05 -11.22 7.81
C PRO A 208 3.88 -11.75 6.98
N LEU A 209 2.95 -12.46 7.62
CA LEU A 209 1.73 -12.97 6.99
C LEU A 209 0.51 -12.21 7.51
N SER A 210 0.04 -11.26 6.71
CA SER A 210 -1.07 -10.38 7.09
C SER A 210 -2.45 -10.98 6.79
N ASN A 211 -3.51 -10.32 7.30
CA ASN A 211 -4.88 -10.71 7.07
C ASN A 211 -5.40 -10.19 5.71
N ILE A 212 -6.36 -10.94 5.14
CA ILE A 212 -7.08 -10.55 3.92
C ILE A 212 -8.60 -10.65 4.18
N PRO A 213 -9.28 -9.53 4.49
CA PRO A 213 -10.74 -9.50 4.63
C PRO A 213 -11.46 -9.59 3.27
N ASP A 214 -12.77 -9.77 3.30
CA ASP A 214 -13.60 -9.65 2.10
C ASP A 214 -13.39 -8.28 1.43
N GLY A 215 -13.25 -8.28 0.11
CA GLY A 215 -12.92 -7.07 -0.66
C GLY A 215 -11.43 -6.75 -0.74
N GLN A 216 -10.54 -7.56 -0.14
CA GLN A 216 -9.08 -7.42 -0.19
C GLN A 216 -8.42 -8.80 -0.36
N ALA A 217 -8.32 -9.30 -1.58
CA ALA A 217 -7.89 -10.66 -1.87
C ALA A 217 -6.37 -10.87 -1.88
N LEU A 218 -5.58 -9.80 -1.80
CA LEU A 218 -4.13 -9.79 -1.77
C LEU A 218 -3.64 -8.76 -0.74
N ASN A 219 -2.62 -9.12 0.02
CA ASN A 219 -1.87 -8.22 0.90
C ASN A 219 -0.37 -8.45 0.68
N ILE A 220 0.39 -7.35 0.65
CA ILE A 220 1.86 -7.37 0.64
C ILE A 220 2.31 -6.67 1.92
N THR A 221 3.00 -7.40 2.78
CA THR A 221 3.64 -6.83 3.98
C THR A 221 5.12 -7.12 3.91
N LEU A 222 5.94 -6.15 4.30
CA LEU A 222 7.38 -6.27 4.24
C LEU A 222 8.00 -5.68 5.51
N VAL A 223 9.13 -6.26 5.90
CA VAL A 223 9.85 -5.89 7.11
C VAL A 223 11.34 -5.89 6.82
N ASN A 224 12.05 -4.97 7.45
CA ASN A 224 13.51 -4.92 7.33
C ASN A 224 14.14 -6.07 8.15
N ASN A 225 15.11 -6.77 7.59
CA ASN A 225 15.91 -7.77 8.29
C ASN A 225 17.39 -7.54 7.97
N ALA A 226 18.03 -6.72 8.80
CA ALA A 226 19.40 -6.27 8.60
C ALA A 226 19.62 -5.67 7.18
N GLY A 227 20.43 -6.32 6.36
CA GLY A 227 20.75 -5.92 4.98
C GLY A 227 19.67 -6.28 3.95
N ASN A 228 18.58 -6.92 4.35
CA ASN A 228 17.51 -7.37 3.47
C ASN A 228 16.17 -6.71 3.79
N LEU A 229 15.30 -6.65 2.79
CA LEU A 229 13.89 -6.37 2.93
C LEU A 229 13.11 -7.66 2.62
N ASP A 230 12.40 -8.17 3.61
CA ASP A 230 11.70 -9.45 3.56
C ASP A 230 10.23 -9.22 3.22
N PHE A 231 9.77 -9.75 2.08
CA PHE A 231 8.38 -9.62 1.64
C PHE A 231 7.60 -10.87 2.01
N GLY A 232 6.43 -10.66 2.62
CA GLY A 232 5.39 -11.66 2.80
C GLY A 232 4.13 -11.29 2.03
N LEU A 233 3.70 -12.17 1.14
CA LEU A 233 2.52 -12.02 0.32
C LEU A 233 1.48 -13.01 0.80
N VAL A 234 0.27 -12.53 1.09
CA VAL A 234 -0.88 -13.39 1.45
C VAL A 234 -2.00 -13.13 0.46
N GLY A 235 -2.48 -14.20 -0.19
CA GLY A 235 -3.53 -14.12 -1.19
C GLY A 235 -4.64 -15.15 -0.98
N CYS A 236 -5.86 -14.79 -1.36
CA CYS A 236 -6.96 -15.76 -1.44
C CYS A 236 -6.65 -16.76 -2.55
N ARG A 237 -6.56 -18.04 -2.23
CA ARG A 237 -6.10 -19.09 -3.16
C ARG A 237 -6.88 -19.12 -4.47
N ARG A 238 -8.19 -18.85 -4.40
CA ARG A 238 -9.10 -18.86 -5.56
C ARG A 238 -9.02 -17.56 -6.36
N SER A 239 -8.99 -16.42 -5.68
CA SER A 239 -9.04 -15.10 -6.32
C SER A 239 -7.67 -14.63 -6.84
N VAL A 240 -6.58 -15.12 -6.25
CA VAL A 240 -5.19 -14.82 -6.65
C VAL A 240 -4.47 -16.13 -7.00
N PRO A 241 -4.83 -16.76 -8.14
CA PRO A 241 -4.20 -18.00 -8.58
C PRO A 241 -2.68 -17.82 -8.78
N HIS A 242 -1.90 -18.88 -8.61
CA HIS A 242 -0.44 -18.90 -8.75
C HIS A 242 0.28 -17.69 -8.09
N LEU A 243 -0.13 -17.30 -6.87
CA LEU A 243 0.40 -16.17 -6.11
C LEU A 243 1.94 -16.08 -6.14
N GLN A 244 2.64 -17.21 -6.06
CA GLN A 244 4.10 -17.27 -6.04
C GLN A 244 4.77 -16.64 -7.28
N ARG A 245 4.05 -16.49 -8.41
CA ARG A 245 4.56 -15.78 -9.60
C ARG A 245 4.86 -14.31 -9.31
N LEU A 246 4.15 -13.70 -8.36
CA LEU A 246 4.44 -12.32 -7.95
C LEU A 246 5.87 -12.15 -7.43
N LEU A 247 6.50 -13.18 -6.86
CA LEU A 247 7.91 -13.09 -6.44
C LEU A 247 8.85 -12.90 -7.64
N ALA A 248 8.61 -13.61 -8.75
CA ALA A 248 9.37 -13.44 -9.98
C ALA A 248 9.09 -12.07 -10.62
N HIS A 249 7.85 -11.60 -10.56
CA HIS A 249 7.46 -10.28 -11.06
C HIS A 249 8.02 -9.13 -10.22
N LEU A 250 8.18 -9.32 -8.91
CA LEU A 250 8.87 -8.39 -8.02
C LEU A 250 10.35 -8.26 -8.41
N GLU A 251 11.05 -9.38 -8.64
CA GLU A 251 12.43 -9.34 -9.12
C GLU A 251 12.54 -8.67 -10.51
N SER A 252 11.64 -9.01 -11.43
CA SER A 252 11.63 -8.42 -12.77
C SER A 252 11.39 -6.92 -12.70
N SER A 253 10.40 -6.49 -11.91
CA SER A 253 10.12 -5.06 -11.73
C SER A 253 11.26 -4.31 -11.06
N LEU A 254 12.02 -4.94 -10.15
CA LEU A 254 13.20 -4.30 -9.55
C LEU A 254 14.29 -4.09 -10.61
N LYS A 255 14.55 -5.10 -11.44
CA LYS A 255 15.50 -5.00 -12.57
C LYS A 255 15.10 -3.94 -13.59
N ASP A 256 13.82 -3.84 -13.91
CA ASP A 256 13.32 -2.80 -14.82
C ASP A 256 13.54 -1.40 -14.24
N LEU A 257 13.37 -1.23 -12.92
CA LEU A 257 13.66 0.02 -12.24
C LEU A 257 15.16 0.34 -12.25
N GLU A 258 16.02 -0.65 -11.95
CA GLU A 258 17.48 -0.53 -12.03
C GLU A 258 17.92 -0.07 -13.43
N GLN A 259 17.44 -0.76 -14.47
CA GLN A 259 17.72 -0.40 -15.86
C GLN A 259 17.21 1.00 -16.23
N ALA A 260 15.98 1.35 -15.82
CA ALA A 260 15.36 2.63 -16.17
C ALA A 260 16.07 3.84 -15.52
N VAL A 261 16.74 3.63 -14.38
CA VAL A 261 17.52 4.66 -13.69
C VAL A 261 19.03 4.56 -13.96
N GLY A 262 19.45 3.63 -14.82
CA GLY A 262 20.81 3.49 -15.32
C GLY A 262 21.81 2.87 -14.34
N ILE A 263 21.38 1.91 -13.50
CA ILE A 263 22.23 1.19 -12.55
C ILE A 263 22.19 -0.32 -12.74
#